data_AF-A0A1I5EER0-F1
#
_entry.id   AF-A0A1I5EER0-F1
#
_cell.length_a   1.000
_cell.length_b   1.000
_cell.length_c   1.000
_cell.angle_alpha   90.00
_cell.angle_beta   90.00
_cell.angle_gamma   90.00
#
_symmetry.space_group_name_H-M   'P 1'
#
loop_
_entity.id
_entity.type
_entity.pdbx_description
1 polymer ?
#
loop_
_entity_poly.entity_id
_entity_poly.type
_entity_poly.pdbx_seq_one_letter_code
_entity_poly.pdbx_strand_id
1 'polypeptide(L)'
;MRNIPCDLSNYTARVAEVPGVKMGKDDQGREFEVTDRQTGEKKFVASLFLKAKVRGEKGEEVRFTLDADPGEGFEEGMVVELVAPRMSPYSFKNGNGETVSGVSFAAVGLKPVGASF
;
A
#
# COMPACT_ATOMS: atom_id res chain seq x y z
N MET A 1 11.85 4.77 -13.34
CA MET A 1 11.95 3.46 -12.67
C MET A 1 10.63 3.18 -12.00
N ARG A 2 9.97 2.05 -12.26
CA ARG A 2 8.63 1.73 -11.73
C ARG A 2 8.57 0.25 -11.35
N ASN A 3 7.71 -0.07 -10.38
CA ASN A 3 7.38 -1.43 -9.96
C ASN A 3 8.61 -2.28 -9.60
N ILE A 4 9.57 -1.69 -8.89
CA ILE A 4 10.77 -2.39 -8.41
C ILE A 4 10.34 -3.36 -7.31
N PRO A 5 10.63 -4.67 -7.42
CA PRO A 5 10.34 -5.64 -6.36
C PRO A 5 10.98 -5.23 -5.04
N CYS A 6 10.24 -5.42 -3.94
CA CYS A 6 10.73 -5.17 -2.59
C CYS A 6 10.90 -6.49 -1.83
N ASP A 7 11.99 -6.65 -1.11
CA ASP A 7 12.12 -7.71 -0.11
C ASP A 7 11.75 -7.15 1.26
N LEU A 8 10.65 -7.66 1.83
CA LEU A 8 10.16 -7.29 3.16
C LEU A 8 10.26 -8.43 4.17
N SER A 9 11.03 -9.49 3.85
CA SER A 9 11.16 -10.71 4.68
C SER A 9 11.67 -10.43 6.10
N ASN A 10 12.46 -9.37 6.29
CA ASN A 10 13.00 -8.95 7.59
C ASN A 10 12.08 -8.02 8.38
N TYR A 11 10.87 -7.77 7.89
CA TYR A 11 9.87 -6.93 8.54
C TYR A 11 8.63 -7.73 8.93
N THR A 12 7.97 -7.31 9.99
CA THR A 12 6.60 -7.74 10.31
C THR A 12 5.66 -6.63 9.87
N ALA A 13 4.66 -6.98 9.07
CA ALA A 13 3.60 -6.06 8.67
C ALA A 13 2.33 -6.34 9.50
N ARG A 14 1.79 -5.29 10.11
CA ARG A 14 0.48 -5.34 10.78
C ARG A 14 -0.48 -4.38 10.13
N VAL A 15 -1.74 -4.76 10.03
CA VAL A 15 -2.82 -3.86 9.58
C VAL A 15 -2.91 -2.70 10.56
N ALA A 16 -2.71 -1.48 10.09
CA ALA A 16 -2.91 -0.25 10.86
C ALA A 16 -4.31 0.32 10.64
N GLU A 17 -4.88 0.10 9.45
CA GLU A 17 -6.25 0.45 9.09
C GLU A 17 -6.81 -0.66 8.20
N VAL A 18 -8.08 -1.01 8.38
CA VAL A 18 -8.75 -2.05 7.58
C VAL A 18 -8.64 -1.71 6.09
N PRO A 19 -8.14 -2.62 5.24
CA PRO A 19 -8.04 -2.38 3.82
C PRO A 19 -9.39 -2.04 3.19
N GLY A 20 -9.39 -1.13 2.23
CA GLY A 20 -10.61 -0.68 1.57
C GLY A 20 -10.38 -0.16 0.16
N VAL A 21 -11.47 0.16 -0.53
CA VAL A 21 -11.41 0.77 -1.87
C VAL A 21 -10.64 2.09 -1.77
N LYS A 22 -9.67 2.27 -2.66
CA LYS A 22 -8.86 3.48 -2.68
C LYS A 22 -9.68 4.62 -3.27
N MET A 23 -9.88 5.66 -2.47
CA MET A 23 -10.56 6.87 -2.91
C MET A 23 -9.56 7.93 -3.38
N GLY A 24 -9.89 8.63 -4.47
CA GLY A 24 -9.20 9.82 -4.97
C GLY A 24 -10.10 11.04 -4.87
N LYS A 25 -9.53 12.23 -5.11
CA LYS A 25 -10.28 13.49 -5.23
C LYS A 25 -9.94 14.14 -6.56
N ASP A 26 -10.96 14.63 -7.27
CA ASP A 26 -10.77 15.40 -8.50
C ASP A 26 -10.42 16.87 -8.19
N ASP A 27 -10.18 17.67 -9.23
CA ASP A 27 -9.83 19.10 -9.08
C ASP A 27 -10.96 19.93 -8.43
N GLN A 28 -12.19 19.40 -8.39
CA GLN A 28 -13.34 20.01 -7.73
C GLN A 28 -13.55 19.49 -6.30
N GLY A 29 -12.66 18.60 -5.82
CA GLY A 29 -12.72 17.99 -4.49
C GLY A 29 -13.71 16.84 -4.37
N ARG A 30 -14.32 16.37 -5.46
CA ARG A 30 -15.28 15.25 -5.44
C ARG A 30 -14.53 13.92 -5.31
N GLU A 31 -15.05 13.05 -4.45
CA GLU A 31 -14.47 11.74 -4.23
C GLU A 31 -14.85 10.76 -5.33
N PHE A 32 -13.88 9.94 -5.75
CA PHE A 32 -14.10 8.88 -6.73
C PHE A 32 -13.29 7.63 -6.38
N GLU A 33 -13.79 6.46 -6.75
CA GLU A 33 -13.05 5.21 -6.62
C GLU A 33 -11.90 5.19 -7.64
N VAL A 34 -10.67 4.96 -7.17
CA VAL A 34 -9.50 4.86 -8.05
C VAL A 34 -9.53 3.52 -8.77
N THR A 35 -9.46 3.56 -10.10
CA THR A 35 -9.41 2.38 -10.97
C THR A 35 -8.10 2.32 -11.75
N ASP A 36 -7.71 1.10 -12.14
CA ASP A 36 -6.67 0.89 -13.12
C ASP A 36 -7.12 1.46 -14.48
N ARG A 37 -6.27 2.28 -15.10
CA ARG A 37 -6.63 2.95 -16.37
C ARG A 37 -6.72 1.97 -17.55
N GLN A 38 -6.03 0.84 -17.48
CA GLN A 38 -6.01 -0.15 -18.56
C GLN A 38 -7.12 -1.18 -18.41
N THR A 39 -7.30 -1.72 -17.20
CA THR A 39 -8.27 -2.81 -16.95
C THR A 39 -9.63 -2.32 -16.47
N GLY A 40 -9.70 -1.10 -15.90
CA GLY A 40 -10.90 -0.57 -15.25
C GLY A 40 -11.16 -1.14 -13.86
N GLU A 41 -10.30 -2.02 -13.36
CA GLU A 41 -10.46 -2.66 -12.04
C GLU A 41 -10.22 -1.67 -10.91
N LYS A 42 -11.00 -1.77 -9.82
CA LYS A 42 -10.81 -0.95 -8.62
C LYS A 42 -9.46 -1.23 -7.99
N LYS A 43 -8.80 -0.19 -7.49
CA LYS A 43 -7.64 -0.30 -6.63
C LYS A 43 -8.07 -0.23 -5.18
N PHE A 44 -7.31 -0.90 -4.34
CA PHE A 44 -7.52 -0.90 -2.90
C PHE A 44 -6.31 -0.27 -2.20
N VAL A 45 -6.46 0.09 -0.94
CA VAL A 45 -5.38 0.62 -0.12
C VAL A 45 -5.34 -0.13 1.20
N ALA A 46 -4.12 -0.42 1.67
CA ALA A 46 -3.87 -0.94 3.00
C ALA A 46 -2.82 -0.08 3.70
N SER A 47 -3.16 0.43 4.87
CA SER A 47 -2.22 1.09 5.78
C SER A 47 -1.61 0.01 6.67
N LEU A 48 -0.30 -0.19 6.58
CA LEU A 48 0.43 -1.24 7.31
C LEU A 48 1.49 -0.62 8.21
N PHE A 49 1.54 -1.03 9.46
CA PHE A 49 2.68 -0.75 10.33
C PHE A 49 3.78 -1.77 10.07
N LEU A 50 4.86 -1.34 9.41
CA LEU A 50 6.04 -2.15 9.15
C LEU A 50 7.04 -1.96 10.29
N LYS A 51 7.47 -3.07 10.90
CA LYS A 51 8.50 -3.05 11.94
C LYS A 51 9.59 -4.07 11.62
N ALA A 52 10.85 -3.64 11.64
CA ALA A 52 11.97 -4.55 11.48
C ALA A 52 11.96 -5.63 12.58
N LYS A 53 12.31 -6.87 12.22
CA LYS A 53 12.45 -7.98 13.17
C LYS A 53 13.71 -7.84 14.05
N VAL A 54 14.66 -7.02 13.63
CA VAL A 54 15.84 -6.63 14.41
C VAL A 54 15.39 -5.74 15.59
N ARG A 55 15.96 -6.00 16.78
CA ARG A 55 15.62 -5.23 17.98
C ARG A 55 16.12 -3.79 17.88
N GLY A 56 15.33 -2.86 18.42
CA GLY A 56 15.73 -1.46 18.60
C GLY A 56 15.29 -0.51 17.48
N GLU A 57 14.86 -1.01 16.33
CA GLU A 57 14.32 -0.16 15.27
C GLU A 57 12.85 0.21 15.51
N LYS A 58 12.52 1.47 15.21
CA LYS A 58 11.15 1.95 15.22
C LYS A 58 10.45 1.45 13.95
N GLY A 59 9.17 1.13 14.09
CA GLY A 59 8.33 0.85 12.92
C GLY A 59 7.75 2.14 12.33
N GLU A 60 7.23 2.03 11.12
CA GLU A 60 6.62 3.11 10.37
C GLU A 60 5.32 2.63 9.72
N GLU A 61 4.33 3.51 9.65
CA GLU A 61 3.11 3.25 8.88
C GLU A 61 3.37 3.56 7.41
N VAL A 62 3.10 2.58 6.55
CA VAL A 62 3.29 2.67 5.11
C VAL A 62 2.00 2.26 4.41
N ARG A 63 1.56 3.08 3.45
CA ARG A 63 0.37 2.80 2.62
C ARG A 63 0.76 2.07 1.35
N PHE A 64 0.15 0.91 1.13
CA PHE A 64 0.27 0.12 -0.09
C PHE A 64 -0.99 0.25 -0.93
N THR A 65 -0.83 0.56 -2.22
CA THR A 65 -1.93 0.37 -3.20
C THR A 65 -1.97 -1.10 -3.60
N LEU A 66 -3.12 -1.74 -3.48
CA LEU A 66 -3.33 -3.12 -3.91
C LEU A 66 -3.99 -3.17 -5.28
N ASP A 67 -3.54 -4.09 -6.12
CA ASP A 67 -4.10 -4.26 -7.47
C ASP A 67 -5.42 -5.01 -7.47
N ALA A 68 -5.61 -5.90 -6.51
CA ALA A 68 -6.81 -6.72 -6.36
C ALA A 68 -7.46 -6.47 -5.00
N ASP A 69 -8.74 -6.83 -4.91
CA ASP A 69 -9.48 -6.86 -3.65
C ASP A 69 -8.77 -7.82 -2.67
N PRO A 70 -8.34 -7.34 -1.49
CA PRO A 70 -7.71 -8.21 -0.49
C PRO A 70 -8.70 -9.24 0.07
N GLY A 71 -10.02 -9.03 -0.09
CA GLY A 71 -11.07 -9.84 0.50
C GLY A 71 -11.47 -9.35 1.90
N GLU A 72 -12.43 -10.04 2.50
CA GLU A 72 -12.93 -9.74 3.84
C GLU A 72 -12.06 -10.36 4.94
N GLY A 73 -12.31 -9.97 6.20
CA GLY A 73 -11.72 -10.61 7.38
C GLY A 73 -10.38 -10.03 7.86
N PHE A 74 -9.96 -8.87 7.37
CA PHE A 74 -8.82 -8.13 7.92
C PHE A 74 -9.27 -7.22 9.05
N GLU A 75 -8.55 -7.28 10.17
CA GLU A 75 -8.77 -6.45 11.36
C GLU A 75 -7.51 -5.66 11.72
N GLU A 76 -7.66 -4.52 12.38
CA GLU A 76 -6.53 -3.75 12.91
C GLU A 76 -5.65 -4.62 13.83
N GLY A 77 -4.34 -4.51 13.68
CA GLY A 77 -3.34 -5.29 14.41
C GLY A 77 -3.04 -6.67 13.82
N MET A 78 -3.85 -7.17 12.87
CA MET A 78 -3.61 -8.47 12.21
C MET A 78 -2.25 -8.50 11.51
N VAL A 79 -1.50 -9.59 11.70
CA VAL A 79 -0.23 -9.80 10.99
C VAL A 79 -0.53 -10.32 9.59
N VAL A 80 0.06 -9.67 8.58
CA VAL A 80 -0.18 -9.97 7.17
C VAL A 80 1.12 -10.06 6.40
N GLU A 81 1.06 -10.68 5.23
CA GLU A 81 2.12 -10.65 4.22
C GLU A 81 1.59 -9.98 2.94
N LEU A 82 2.43 -9.16 2.32
CA LEU A 82 2.16 -8.55 1.02
C LEU A 82 2.50 -9.54 -0.09
N VAL A 83 1.62 -9.68 -1.06
CA VAL A 83 1.85 -10.50 -2.26
C VAL A 83 2.54 -9.65 -3.33
N ALA A 84 3.77 -10.02 -3.70
CA ALA A 84 4.59 -9.31 -4.69
C ALA A 84 4.70 -7.78 -4.45
N PRO A 85 5.21 -7.35 -3.26
CA PRO A 85 5.34 -5.94 -2.95
C PRO A 85 6.36 -5.26 -3.87
N ARG A 86 6.07 -4.01 -4.22
CA ARG A 86 6.85 -3.21 -5.14
C ARG A 86 6.87 -1.74 -4.75
N MET A 87 7.91 -1.04 -5.18
CA MET A 87 8.06 0.40 -5.00
C MET A 87 8.31 1.10 -6.34
N SER A 88 7.82 2.34 -6.44
CA SER A 88 8.08 3.22 -7.57
C SER A 88 8.50 4.60 -7.07
N PRO A 89 9.77 5.00 -7.27
CA PRO A 89 10.18 6.38 -7.12
C PRO A 89 9.42 7.27 -8.11
N TYR A 90 9.04 8.45 -7.67
CA TYR A 90 8.43 9.47 -8.52
C TYR A 90 9.08 10.83 -8.26
N SER A 91 9.04 11.68 -9.28
CA SER A 91 9.40 13.08 -9.19
C SER A 91 8.53 13.88 -10.16
N PHE A 92 7.92 14.97 -9.70
CA PHE A 92 7.09 15.85 -10.52
C PHE A 92 7.15 17.29 -10.03
N LYS A 93 6.67 18.24 -10.86
CA LYS A 93 6.52 19.65 -10.49
C LYS A 93 5.13 19.88 -9.90
N ASN A 94 5.04 20.44 -8.70
CA ASN A 94 3.75 20.82 -8.11
C ASN A 94 3.24 22.14 -8.71
N GLY A 95 2.04 22.58 -8.30
CA GLY A 95 1.44 23.84 -8.77
C GLY A 95 2.24 25.11 -8.46
N ASN A 96 3.22 25.03 -7.54
CA ASN A 96 4.13 26.12 -7.18
C ASN A 96 5.45 26.07 -7.96
N GLY A 97 5.63 25.12 -8.88
CA GLY A 97 6.89 24.92 -9.64
C GLY A 97 8.01 24.21 -8.87
N GLU A 98 7.73 23.73 -7.67
CA GLU A 98 8.69 22.99 -6.83
C GLU A 98 8.78 21.54 -7.29
N THR A 99 9.98 20.95 -7.18
CA THR A 99 10.16 19.52 -7.44
C THR A 99 9.74 18.72 -6.21
N VAL A 100 8.67 17.95 -6.33
CA VAL A 100 8.26 16.96 -5.32
C VAL A 100 8.78 15.60 -5.75
N SER A 101 9.51 14.93 -4.86
CA SER A 101 10.02 13.58 -5.08
C SER A 101 9.60 12.68 -3.93
N GLY A 102 9.38 11.40 -4.22
CA GLY A 102 8.99 10.43 -3.21
C GLY A 102 9.00 9.00 -3.74
N VAL A 103 8.49 8.09 -2.91
CA VAL A 103 8.34 6.67 -3.24
C VAL A 103 6.89 6.29 -2.99
N SER A 104 6.30 5.58 -3.95
CA SER A 104 4.99 4.96 -3.81
C SER A 104 5.15 3.45 -3.65
N PHE A 105 4.32 2.85 -2.80
CA PHE A 105 4.32 1.42 -2.55
C PHE A 105 3.05 0.76 -3.09
N ALA A 106 3.20 -0.42 -3.65
CA ALA A 106 2.10 -1.23 -4.14
C ALA A 106 2.35 -2.72 -3.91
N ALA A 107 1.31 -3.52 -4.01
CA ALA A 107 1.36 -4.99 -3.99
C ALA A 107 0.20 -5.54 -4.82
N VAL A 108 0.27 -6.83 -5.16
CA VAL A 108 -0.87 -7.51 -5.80
C VAL A 108 -2.04 -7.64 -4.82
N GLY A 109 -1.73 -8.02 -3.57
CA GLY A 109 -2.74 -8.21 -2.51
C GLY A 109 -2.11 -8.45 -1.14
N LEU A 110 -2.94 -8.91 -0.22
CA LEU A 110 -2.57 -9.25 1.16
C LEU A 110 -2.99 -10.68 1.49
N LYS A 111 -2.24 -11.33 2.40
CA LYS A 111 -2.65 -12.59 3.01
C LYS A 111 -2.46 -12.55 4.53
N PRO A 112 -3.38 -13.09 5.34
CA PRO A 112 -3.17 -13.25 6.77
C PRO A 112 -2.01 -14.20 7.06
N VAL A 113 -1.18 -13.88 8.06
CA VAL A 113 -0.15 -14.80 8.59
C VAL A 113 -0.75 -15.52 9.79
N GLY A 114 -1.05 -16.81 9.63
CA GLY A 114 -1.62 -17.64 10.70
C GLY A 114 -3.00 -18.25 10.42
N ALA A 115 -3.56 -18.07 9.22
CA ALA A 115 -4.65 -18.92 8.75
C ALA A 115 -4.08 -20.29 8.35
N SER A 116 -4.03 -21.21 9.30
CA SER A 116 -3.92 -22.64 8.99
C SER A 116 -5.21 -23.06 8.29
N PHE A 117 -5.10 -23.64 7.09
CA PHE A 117 -6.20 -24.37 6.45
C PHE A 117 -6.44 -25.70 7.17
#